data_AF-A0A2E6ZZU0-F1
#
_entry.id   AF-A0A2E6ZZU0-F1
#
_cell.length_a   1.000
_cell.length_b   1.000
_cell.length_c   1.000
_cell.angle_alpha   90.00
_cell.angle_beta   90.00
_cell.angle_gamma   90.00
#
_symmetry.space_group_name_H-M   'P 1'
#
loop_
_entity.id
_entity.type
_entity.pdbx_description
1 polymer ?
#
loop_
_entity_poly.entity_id
_entity_poly.type
_entity_poly.pdbx_seq_one_letter_code
_entity_poly.pdbx_strand_id
1 'polypeptide(L)'
;MHTNHGRTIFLAAVALAGIAAMGTARPGFEPASTSVPETRGIGPDVITGTIGDTYGSYDLNYYGQSGGIGGFSFATQSCNIGDEDAMWFGGTSDVPTIVMNAYRFKNGVFEQIGLAWMKHSFCALSENESYCGNCTAGHDCDWLATGCADTYSSGLNGDANAPRTDINPSTGEYQYPFSISPSGSSTMRGKLQIDLQKTDPSQNPGARYFIEGYYMSPDDTAAGNHMNNASYREVQFNSSTNTSPVAGTQRFKSAMFAWKAVGGGVTVNSYPTQEAAGAGMVYVGYKVTDLGAGWYHYQYAVQNLNSHRGVESFSLEIADCIEIENFTFTDVDYHSGEPVEGTDWEPVHANGTLSWSCESHDQNVNANAIRWGSMYTFGFDANRAPDTGNMSMEYWRSGPDASIIGIADVPWDDCQGCSSDINGDGLTNIDDLLGILAFWGYEGSHPSDVNGDLIVNVDDLLVIIGGWGPC
;
A
#
# COMPACT_ATOMS: atom_id res chain seq x y z
N MET A 1 -13.88 91.37 -1.43
CA MET A 1 -12.43 91.27 -1.16
C MET A 1 -12.09 89.83 -0.87
N HIS A 2 -10.97 89.37 -1.43
CA HIS A 2 -10.33 88.06 -1.31
C HIS A 2 -10.91 86.87 -2.11
N THR A 3 -10.27 86.73 -3.28
CA THR A 3 -9.95 85.52 -4.04
C THR A 3 -9.49 84.33 -3.20
N ASN A 4 -9.95 83.13 -3.56
CA ASN A 4 -9.34 81.83 -3.21
C ASN A 4 -9.53 80.90 -4.43
N HIS A 5 -8.61 80.88 -5.40
CA HIS A 5 -7.56 79.85 -5.56
C HIS A 5 -8.04 78.42 -5.31
N GLY A 6 -8.51 77.78 -6.39
CA GLY A 6 -8.70 76.34 -6.45
C GLY A 6 -7.35 75.62 -6.38
N ARG A 7 -7.23 74.72 -5.40
CA ARG A 7 -6.15 73.73 -5.31
C ARG A 7 -6.74 72.37 -5.66
N THR A 8 -6.38 71.88 -6.84
CA THR A 8 -6.63 70.52 -7.29
C THR A 8 -5.76 69.57 -6.45
N ILE A 9 -6.38 68.78 -5.57
CA ILE A 9 -5.71 67.72 -4.83
C ILE A 9 -5.82 66.45 -5.69
N PHE A 10 -4.70 66.00 -6.25
CA PHE A 10 -4.58 64.66 -6.81
C PHE A 10 -4.50 63.66 -5.64
N LEU A 11 -5.59 62.94 -5.37
CA LEU A 11 -5.54 61.73 -4.56
C LEU A 11 -4.95 60.61 -5.43
N ALA A 12 -3.69 60.27 -5.19
CA ALA A 12 -3.10 59.03 -5.68
C ALA A 12 -3.75 57.86 -4.94
N ALA A 13 -4.64 57.13 -5.61
CA ALA A 13 -5.14 55.85 -5.13
C ALA A 13 -4.00 54.84 -5.19
N VAL A 14 -3.40 54.54 -4.04
CA VAL A 14 -2.51 53.39 -3.89
C VAL A 14 -3.40 52.15 -3.92
N ALA A 15 -3.46 51.49 -5.06
CA ALA A 15 -4.04 50.15 -5.15
C ALA A 15 -3.13 49.19 -4.37
N LEU A 16 -3.51 48.86 -3.13
CA LEU A 16 -3.01 47.66 -2.49
C LEU A 16 -3.56 46.48 -3.29
N ALA A 17 -2.74 45.94 -4.20
CA ALA A 17 -2.94 44.60 -4.70
C ALA A 17 -2.70 43.65 -3.52
N GLY A 18 -3.77 43.36 -2.78
CA GLY A 18 -3.80 42.24 -1.87
C GLY A 18 -3.62 40.99 -2.71
N ILE A 19 -2.39 40.48 -2.78
CA ILE A 19 -2.13 39.11 -3.18
C ILE A 19 -2.79 38.26 -2.10
N ALA A 20 -4.05 37.88 -2.32
CA ALA A 20 -4.62 36.73 -1.67
C ALA A 20 -3.79 35.55 -2.18
N ALA A 21 -2.76 35.18 -1.41
CA ALA A 21 -2.19 33.86 -1.49
C ALA A 21 -3.34 32.91 -1.12
N MET A 22 -4.08 32.46 -2.14
CA MET A 22 -4.84 31.22 -2.04
C MET A 22 -3.79 30.16 -1.78
N GLY A 23 -3.48 29.91 -0.51
CA GLY A 23 -2.76 28.72 -0.11
C GLY A 23 -3.55 27.56 -0.69
N THR A 24 -2.98 26.89 -1.68
CA THR A 24 -3.51 25.61 -2.11
C THR A 24 -3.50 24.73 -0.86
N ALA A 25 -4.69 24.45 -0.33
CA ALA A 25 -4.82 23.51 0.76
C ALA A 25 -4.16 22.22 0.26
N ARG A 26 -3.05 21.80 0.89
CA ARG A 26 -2.51 20.47 0.64
C ARG A 26 -3.65 19.49 0.88
N PRO A 27 -3.94 18.54 -0.03
CA PRO A 27 -4.89 17.46 0.25
C PRO A 27 -4.55 16.88 1.62
N GLY A 28 -5.48 17.11 2.55
CA GLY A 28 -5.21 17.12 3.97
C GLY A 28 -5.52 15.77 4.60
N PHE A 29 -4.67 15.36 5.54
CA PHE A 29 -5.01 14.32 6.49
C PHE A 29 -6.19 14.77 7.35
N GLU A 30 -7.00 13.81 7.79
CA GLU A 30 -7.82 14.03 8.97
C GLU A 30 -6.88 14.38 10.14
N PRO A 31 -7.27 15.32 11.04
CA PRO A 31 -6.50 15.53 12.26
C PRO A 31 -6.35 14.20 12.98
N ALA A 32 -5.16 13.93 13.52
CA ALA A 32 -4.92 12.72 14.30
C ALA A 32 -6.01 12.60 15.37
N SER A 33 -6.66 11.43 15.45
CA SER A 33 -7.64 11.17 16.50
C SER A 33 -7.00 11.47 17.86
N THR A 34 -7.71 12.16 18.75
CA THR A 34 -7.25 12.40 20.12
C THR A 34 -8.10 11.64 21.14
N SER A 35 -9.13 10.93 20.68
CA SER A 35 -10.05 10.19 21.53
C SER A 35 -9.61 8.75 21.70
N VAL A 36 -9.83 8.23 22.92
CA VAL A 36 -9.82 6.79 23.19
C VAL A 36 -10.86 6.11 22.30
N PRO A 37 -10.56 4.92 21.71
CA PRO A 37 -11.55 4.16 20.96
C PRO A 37 -12.83 3.91 21.77
N GLU A 38 -14.00 4.08 21.14
CA GLU A 38 -15.29 3.87 21.81
C GLU A 38 -15.55 2.39 22.13
N THR A 39 -14.97 1.48 21.34
CA THR A 39 -15.04 0.03 21.56
C THR A 39 -13.66 -0.50 21.93
N ARG A 40 -13.59 -1.26 23.03
CA ARG A 40 -12.41 -2.01 23.44
C ARG A 40 -12.49 -3.43 22.86
N GLY A 41 -11.36 -3.96 22.38
CA GLY A 41 -11.23 -5.39 22.11
C GLY A 41 -11.47 -6.21 23.39
N ILE A 42 -11.99 -7.42 23.23
CA ILE A 42 -12.03 -8.41 24.32
C ILE A 42 -10.65 -9.06 24.38
N GLY A 43 -10.04 -9.09 25.56
CA GLY A 43 -8.64 -9.48 25.76
C GLY A 43 -7.67 -8.32 25.51
N PRO A 44 -6.36 -8.62 25.38
CA PRO A 44 -5.36 -7.65 24.96
C PRO A 44 -5.62 -7.09 23.56
N ASP A 45 -5.39 -5.79 23.35
CA ASP A 45 -5.55 -5.10 22.05
C ASP A 45 -4.46 -4.04 21.94
N VAL A 46 -3.35 -4.37 21.27
CA VAL A 46 -2.12 -3.57 21.26
C VAL A 46 -2.00 -2.81 19.95
N ILE A 47 -2.22 -1.50 20.03
CA ILE A 47 -2.18 -0.62 18.84
C ILE A 47 -0.98 0.29 18.81
N THR A 48 -0.55 0.69 17.62
CA THR A 48 0.48 1.73 17.47
C THR A 48 -0.14 3.10 17.73
N GLY A 49 0.07 3.64 18.93
CA GLY A 49 -0.46 4.93 19.36
C GLY A 49 0.23 6.10 18.66
N THR A 50 1.55 6.24 18.81
CA THR A 50 2.30 7.35 18.22
C THR A 50 3.59 6.88 17.58
N ILE A 51 4.00 7.53 16.48
CA ILE A 51 5.19 7.20 15.70
C ILE A 51 6.07 8.43 15.56
N GLY A 52 7.39 8.27 15.67
CA GLY A 52 8.37 9.34 15.55
C GLY A 52 8.25 10.39 16.64
N ASP A 53 7.80 10.00 17.83
CA ASP A 53 7.60 10.90 18.97
C ASP A 53 8.00 10.20 20.27
N THR A 54 8.77 10.91 21.10
CA THR A 54 9.09 10.52 22.46
C THR A 54 8.71 11.69 23.37
N TYR A 55 7.66 11.53 24.18
CA TYR A 55 7.16 12.53 25.14
C TYR A 55 6.89 13.92 24.53
N GLY A 56 6.27 13.98 23.36
CA GLY A 56 5.92 15.21 22.65
C GLY A 56 7.06 15.83 21.83
N SER A 57 8.20 15.14 21.73
CA SER A 57 9.36 15.57 20.95
C SER A 57 9.57 14.64 19.76
N TYR A 58 9.80 15.20 18.58
CA TYR A 58 10.07 14.42 17.39
C TYR A 58 11.34 13.57 17.56
N ASP A 59 11.20 12.26 17.34
CA ASP A 59 12.25 11.29 17.60
C ASP A 59 12.39 10.30 16.43
N LEU A 60 13.21 10.69 15.46
CA LEU A 60 13.69 9.87 14.35
C LEU A 60 15.20 10.09 14.23
N ASN A 61 15.95 9.00 14.29
CA ASN A 61 17.41 9.02 14.30
C ASN A 61 17.99 8.49 13.00
N TYR A 62 19.06 9.13 12.55
CA TYR A 62 19.94 8.68 11.48
C TYR A 62 21.28 8.21 12.08
N TYR A 63 21.72 7.01 11.71
CA TYR A 63 22.90 6.35 12.30
C TYR A 63 24.15 6.43 11.42
N GLY A 64 23.97 6.67 10.12
CA GLY A 64 25.05 6.60 9.13
C GLY A 64 24.58 5.97 7.83
N GLN A 65 25.51 5.80 6.90
CA GLN A 65 25.22 5.23 5.58
C GLN A 65 26.31 4.28 5.12
N SER A 66 25.96 3.40 4.20
CA SER A 66 26.87 2.55 3.45
C SER A 66 26.33 2.33 2.04
N GLY A 67 27.18 2.51 1.01
CA GLY A 67 26.78 2.26 -0.38
C GLY A 67 25.62 3.11 -0.91
N GLY A 68 25.36 4.30 -0.33
CA GLY A 68 24.21 5.14 -0.68
C GLY A 68 22.94 4.84 0.12
N ILE A 69 22.93 3.78 0.93
CA ILE A 69 21.84 3.42 1.82
C ILE A 69 22.06 4.03 3.21
N GLY A 70 21.06 4.74 3.74
CA GLY A 70 21.07 5.29 5.09
C GLY A 70 20.39 4.36 6.10
N GLY A 71 20.93 4.28 7.31
CA GLY A 71 20.35 3.56 8.44
C GLY A 71 19.60 4.51 9.37
N PHE A 72 18.33 4.21 9.63
CA PHE A 72 17.41 5.01 10.43
C PHE A 72 16.71 4.17 11.51
N SER A 73 16.08 4.86 12.46
CA SER A 73 15.01 4.32 13.31
C SER A 73 14.12 5.47 13.77
N PHE A 74 12.93 5.17 14.27
CA PHE A 74 12.05 6.15 14.88
C PHE A 74 11.43 5.61 16.16
N ALA A 75 11.01 6.51 17.03
CA ALA A 75 10.29 6.13 18.23
C ALA A 75 8.91 5.58 17.89
N THR A 76 8.43 4.65 18.70
CA THR A 76 7.06 4.14 18.63
C THR A 76 6.50 4.06 20.04
N GLN A 77 5.21 4.33 20.16
CA GLN A 77 4.48 4.11 21.40
C GLN A 77 3.30 3.18 21.14
N SER A 78 3.21 2.08 21.88
CA SER A 78 2.04 1.20 21.87
C SER A 78 0.96 1.72 22.83
N CYS A 79 -0.27 1.28 22.64
CA CYS A 79 -1.36 1.39 23.61
C CYS A 79 -2.01 0.03 23.75
N ASN A 80 -2.30 -0.41 24.99
CA ASN A 80 -3.25 -1.50 25.19
C ASN A 80 -4.66 -0.90 25.38
N ILE A 81 -5.48 -0.97 24.35
CA ILE A 81 -6.86 -0.44 24.37
C ILE A 81 -7.91 -1.50 24.73
N GLY A 82 -7.46 -2.72 25.06
CA GLY A 82 -8.30 -3.86 25.39
C GLY A 82 -8.95 -3.77 26.77
N ASP A 83 -9.48 -4.90 27.24
CA ASP A 83 -10.01 -5.06 28.60
C ASP A 83 -9.20 -6.02 29.49
N GLU A 84 -8.11 -6.58 28.97
CA GLU A 84 -7.12 -7.36 29.72
C GLU A 84 -5.68 -6.85 29.46
N ASP A 85 -4.77 -7.12 30.40
CA ASP A 85 -3.37 -6.70 30.30
C ASP A 85 -2.62 -7.51 29.25
N ALA A 86 -1.75 -6.84 28.48
CA ALA A 86 -0.97 -7.47 27.41
C ALA A 86 0.40 -7.93 27.91
N MET A 87 0.87 -9.07 27.44
CA MET A 87 2.15 -9.67 27.81
C MET A 87 3.33 -8.89 27.24
N TRP A 88 4.38 -8.72 28.05
CA TRP A 88 5.60 -8.00 27.69
C TRP A 88 6.87 -8.64 28.26
N PHE A 89 6.88 -9.97 28.36
CA PHE A 89 7.93 -10.75 29.01
C PHE A 89 9.24 -10.74 28.20
N GLY A 90 10.12 -9.79 28.50
CA GLY A 90 11.39 -9.60 27.79
C GLY A 90 12.28 -10.85 27.80
N GLY A 91 12.91 -11.14 26.65
CA GLY A 91 13.78 -12.30 26.51
C GLY A 91 13.03 -13.64 26.38
N THR A 92 11.76 -13.59 25.96
CA THR A 92 10.93 -14.76 25.65
C THR A 92 10.23 -14.58 24.30
N SER A 93 9.35 -15.52 23.93
CA SER A 93 8.43 -15.37 22.79
C SER A 93 7.15 -14.60 23.15
N ASP A 94 6.90 -14.34 24.42
CA ASP A 94 5.65 -13.75 24.93
C ASP A 94 5.81 -12.24 25.11
N VAL A 95 6.29 -11.59 24.05
CA VAL A 95 6.56 -10.15 24.00
C VAL A 95 6.39 -9.63 22.57
N PRO A 96 5.97 -8.37 22.37
CA PRO A 96 5.73 -7.89 21.03
C PRO A 96 7.00 -7.69 20.21
N THR A 97 6.82 -7.75 18.90
CA THR A 97 7.81 -7.25 17.94
C THR A 97 7.29 -6.00 17.24
N ILE A 98 8.19 -5.06 16.98
CA ILE A 98 7.82 -3.76 16.41
C ILE A 98 8.41 -3.64 15.01
N VAL A 99 7.51 -3.53 14.04
CA VAL A 99 7.82 -3.28 12.63
C VAL A 99 8.01 -1.79 12.40
N MET A 100 9.04 -1.46 11.62
CA MET A 100 9.29 -0.11 11.12
C MET A 100 9.49 -0.15 9.61
N ASN A 101 8.66 0.62 8.89
CA ASN A 101 8.73 0.75 7.44
C ASN A 101 8.70 2.22 7.03
N ALA A 102 9.21 2.53 5.83
CA ALA A 102 9.13 3.85 5.22
C ALA A 102 8.58 3.77 3.79
N TYR A 103 7.82 4.79 3.40
CA TYR A 103 7.10 4.86 2.13
C TYR A 103 7.26 6.22 1.49
N ARG A 104 7.14 6.27 0.16
CA ARG A 104 7.16 7.49 -0.64
C ARG A 104 5.95 7.54 -1.56
N PHE A 105 5.30 8.69 -1.61
CA PHE A 105 4.36 9.05 -2.66
C PHE A 105 5.01 10.09 -3.59
N LYS A 106 5.13 9.80 -4.89
CA LYS A 106 5.66 10.73 -5.89
C LYS A 106 4.99 10.48 -7.24
N ASN A 107 4.44 11.53 -7.84
CA ASN A 107 3.86 11.50 -9.19
C ASN A 107 2.83 10.38 -9.41
N GLY A 108 2.00 10.07 -8.41
CA GLY A 108 0.99 9.00 -8.51
C GLY A 108 1.46 7.64 -7.97
N VAL A 109 2.77 7.40 -7.94
CA VAL A 109 3.39 6.18 -7.43
C VAL A 109 3.46 6.21 -5.90
N PHE A 110 2.96 5.16 -5.25
CA PHE A 110 3.15 4.89 -3.84
C PHE A 110 4.01 3.64 -3.67
N GLU A 111 5.15 3.74 -3.02
CA GLU A 111 6.14 2.66 -2.91
C GLU A 111 6.67 2.56 -1.49
N GLN A 112 7.02 1.33 -1.07
CA GLN A 112 7.82 1.12 0.13
C GLN A 112 9.29 1.38 -0.23
N ILE A 113 9.92 2.30 0.50
CA ILE A 113 11.32 2.71 0.25
C ILE A 113 12.28 2.22 1.32
N GLY A 114 11.75 1.62 2.38
CA GLY A 114 12.57 1.08 3.44
C GLY A 114 11.84 0.09 4.33
N LEU A 115 12.63 -0.84 4.82
CA LEU A 115 12.25 -1.91 5.74
C LEU A 115 13.34 -2.01 6.81
N ALA A 116 12.94 -2.38 8.02
CA ALA A 116 13.85 -2.72 9.10
C ALA A 116 13.70 -4.19 9.50
N TRP A 117 14.71 -4.74 10.17
CA TRP A 117 14.44 -5.83 11.11
C TRP A 117 13.53 -5.29 12.22
N MET A 118 12.87 -6.17 12.95
CA MET A 118 11.94 -5.74 13.98
C MET A 118 12.65 -5.57 15.31
N LYS A 119 12.13 -4.65 16.12
CA LYS A 119 12.50 -4.58 17.54
C LYS A 119 11.86 -5.76 18.26
N HIS A 120 12.66 -6.56 18.97
CA HIS A 120 12.14 -7.42 20.03
C HIS A 120 12.00 -6.56 21.30
N SER A 121 10.75 -6.32 21.73
CA SER A 121 10.48 -5.52 22.92
C SER A 121 11.00 -6.23 24.18
N PHE A 122 11.09 -5.52 25.30
CA PHE A 122 11.70 -6.07 26.52
C PHE A 122 11.12 -5.58 27.85
N CYS A 123 10.42 -4.46 27.86
CA CYS A 123 9.82 -3.89 29.06
C CYS A 123 8.68 -2.95 28.65
N ALA A 124 7.53 -3.06 29.31
CA ALA A 124 6.46 -2.09 29.22
C ALA A 124 6.56 -1.08 30.37
N LEU A 125 6.58 0.22 30.04
CA LEU A 125 6.56 1.30 31.04
C LEU A 125 5.18 1.45 31.71
N SER A 126 4.10 1.02 31.04
CA SER A 126 2.71 1.19 31.49
C SER A 126 2.41 2.64 31.91
N GLU A 127 2.63 3.56 30.97
CA GLU A 127 2.48 5.00 31.18
C GLU A 127 1.12 5.54 30.73
N ASN A 128 0.73 6.71 31.25
CA ASN A 128 -0.58 7.27 30.99
C ASN A 128 -0.58 8.17 29.76
N GLU A 129 -1.35 7.79 28.74
CA GLU A 129 -1.59 8.58 27.54
C GLU A 129 -3.08 8.78 27.27
N SER A 130 -3.45 10.00 26.91
CA SER A 130 -4.85 10.42 26.80
C SER A 130 -5.66 9.66 25.74
N TYR A 131 -4.99 9.03 24.78
CA TYR A 131 -5.60 8.28 23.68
C TYR A 131 -5.58 6.76 23.86
N CYS A 132 -4.90 6.23 24.88
CA CYS A 132 -4.93 4.78 25.16
C CYS A 132 -6.11 4.40 26.06
N GLY A 133 -6.46 5.25 27.03
CA GLY A 133 -7.53 4.99 27.99
C GLY A 133 -7.23 5.53 29.38
N ASN A 134 -7.96 5.03 30.38
CA ASN A 134 -7.61 5.25 31.77
C ASN A 134 -6.58 4.20 32.18
N CYS A 135 -5.32 4.59 32.23
CA CYS A 135 -4.21 3.70 32.56
C CYS A 135 -4.32 3.20 34.00
N THR A 136 -4.50 1.90 34.17
CA THR A 136 -4.44 1.24 35.48
C THR A 136 -2.99 0.88 35.81
N ALA A 137 -2.18 1.89 36.14
CA ALA A 137 -0.80 1.70 36.52
C ALA A 137 -0.67 0.75 37.74
N GLY A 138 0.31 -0.14 37.72
CA GLY A 138 0.51 -1.11 38.81
C GLY A 138 1.35 -2.35 38.45
N HIS A 139 1.78 -2.45 37.20
CA HIS A 139 2.54 -3.60 36.70
C HIS A 139 4.04 -3.26 36.57
N ASP A 140 4.87 -4.29 36.61
CA ASP A 140 6.30 -4.22 36.29
C ASP A 140 6.51 -4.23 34.75
N CYS A 141 7.77 -4.37 34.33
CA CYS A 141 8.15 -4.42 32.91
C CYS A 141 7.42 -5.48 32.09
N ASP A 142 6.82 -6.48 32.73
CA ASP A 142 6.35 -7.70 32.08
C ASP A 142 4.91 -7.60 31.54
N TRP A 143 4.20 -6.51 31.84
CA TRP A 143 2.82 -6.30 31.38
C TRP A 143 2.58 -4.87 30.91
N LEU A 144 1.95 -4.73 29.74
CA LEU A 144 1.34 -3.48 29.33
C LEU A 144 -0.11 -3.46 29.82
N ALA A 145 -0.32 -2.72 30.90
CA ALA A 145 -1.60 -2.67 31.58
C ALA A 145 -2.69 -2.05 30.71
N THR A 146 -3.93 -2.46 30.98
CA THR A 146 -5.13 -1.97 30.30
C THR A 146 -5.21 -0.44 30.32
N GLY A 147 -5.40 0.16 29.14
CA GLY A 147 -5.50 1.61 28.96
C GLY A 147 -4.18 2.37 29.10
N CYS A 148 -3.05 1.68 29.25
CA CYS A 148 -1.72 2.28 29.33
C CYS A 148 -0.98 2.23 27.99
N ALA A 149 0.08 3.03 27.91
CA ALA A 149 1.01 3.10 26.80
C ALA A 149 2.39 2.54 27.16
N ASP A 150 3.20 2.27 26.15
CA ASP A 150 4.63 2.01 26.33
C ASP A 150 5.45 2.63 25.20
N THR A 151 6.49 3.39 25.55
CA THR A 151 7.34 4.13 24.61
C THR A 151 8.69 3.46 24.40
N TYR A 152 8.98 3.11 23.15
CA TYR A 152 10.32 2.84 22.67
C TYR A 152 10.86 4.05 21.91
N SER A 153 11.90 4.69 22.44
CA SER A 153 12.61 5.76 21.73
C SER A 153 13.25 5.23 20.44
N SER A 154 13.59 6.13 19.52
CA SER A 154 14.29 5.71 18.29
C SER A 154 15.61 5.01 18.60
N GLY A 155 16.30 5.40 19.68
CA GLY A 155 17.50 4.73 20.17
C GLY A 155 17.25 3.25 20.49
N LEU A 156 16.17 2.96 21.24
CA LEU A 156 15.81 1.59 21.62
C LEU A 156 15.32 0.78 20.42
N ASN A 157 14.50 1.38 19.55
CA ASN A 157 14.02 0.77 18.32
C ASN A 157 15.14 0.53 17.31
N GLY A 158 16.22 1.32 17.38
CA GLY A 158 17.42 1.08 16.61
C GLY A 158 18.02 -0.30 16.89
N ASP A 159 17.90 -0.83 18.10
CA ASP A 159 18.38 -2.19 18.44
C ASP A 159 17.38 -3.27 17.97
N ALA A 160 17.10 -3.26 16.66
CA ALA A 160 16.26 -4.21 15.95
C ALA A 160 17.03 -5.50 15.65
N ASN A 161 16.51 -6.62 16.15
CA ASN A 161 17.16 -7.91 16.18
C ASN A 161 16.22 -9.10 15.92
N ALA A 162 14.92 -8.86 15.77
CA ALA A 162 13.95 -9.88 15.42
C ALA A 162 13.83 -9.96 13.88
N PRO A 163 14.12 -11.12 13.27
CA PRO A 163 13.93 -11.34 11.84
C PRO A 163 12.44 -11.51 11.53
N ARG A 164 12.00 -10.97 10.39
CA ARG A 164 10.63 -11.13 9.87
C ARG A 164 10.35 -12.57 9.46
N THR A 165 11.39 -13.26 9.02
CA THR A 165 11.33 -14.63 8.50
C THR A 165 11.01 -15.70 9.54
N ASP A 166 11.28 -15.47 10.83
CA ASP A 166 11.01 -16.43 11.92
C ASP A 166 9.63 -16.27 12.58
N ILE A 167 8.84 -15.29 12.14
CA ILE A 167 7.57 -14.94 12.78
C ILE A 167 6.39 -15.39 11.92
N ASN A 168 5.40 -15.99 12.57
CA ASN A 168 4.09 -16.20 12.01
C ASN A 168 3.16 -15.03 12.37
N PRO A 169 2.96 -14.05 11.49
CA PRO A 169 2.20 -12.83 11.80
C PRO A 169 0.68 -13.06 11.92
N SER A 170 0.15 -14.19 11.42
CA SER A 170 -1.30 -14.45 11.53
C SER A 170 -1.69 -15.03 12.88
N THR A 171 -0.73 -15.60 13.61
CA THR A 171 -0.89 -16.16 14.97
C THR A 171 -0.10 -15.39 16.03
N GLY A 172 0.84 -14.56 15.61
CA GLY A 172 1.79 -13.86 16.47
C GLY A 172 2.88 -14.76 17.06
N GLU A 173 2.89 -16.05 16.72
CA GLU A 173 3.84 -17.02 17.25
C GLU A 173 5.22 -16.90 16.59
N TYR A 174 6.26 -17.02 17.41
CA TYR A 174 7.65 -17.14 16.97
C TYR A 174 8.48 -17.91 18.00
N GLN A 175 9.63 -18.44 17.57
CA GLN A 175 10.56 -19.12 18.47
C GLN A 175 11.58 -18.12 19.03
N TYR A 176 11.89 -18.24 20.32
CA TYR A 176 12.94 -17.47 20.98
C TYR A 176 13.93 -18.40 21.70
N PRO A 177 15.26 -18.23 21.54
CA PRO A 177 15.93 -17.22 20.71
C PRO A 177 15.70 -17.44 19.20
N PHE A 178 15.77 -16.35 18.42
CA PHE A 178 15.61 -16.37 16.96
C PHE A 178 16.68 -17.23 16.27
N SER A 179 16.35 -17.74 15.08
CA SER A 179 17.21 -18.64 14.30
C SER A 179 18.40 -17.91 13.66
N ILE A 180 18.25 -16.62 13.40
CA ILE A 180 19.25 -15.74 12.79
C ILE A 180 19.43 -14.45 13.59
N SER A 181 20.48 -13.70 13.28
CA SER A 181 20.80 -12.41 13.91
C SER A 181 21.25 -11.40 12.86
N PRO A 182 20.97 -10.09 13.05
CA PRO A 182 21.27 -9.09 12.04
C PRO A 182 22.79 -8.91 11.85
N SER A 183 23.23 -8.98 10.61
CA SER A 183 24.61 -8.80 10.17
C SER A 183 24.88 -7.38 9.64
N GLY A 184 26.17 -7.01 9.55
CA GLY A 184 26.64 -5.72 9.05
C GLY A 184 27.20 -4.78 10.14
N SER A 185 27.53 -3.54 9.75
CA SER A 185 28.03 -2.53 10.68
C SER A 185 26.97 -2.13 11.72
N SER A 186 27.37 -1.58 12.87
CA SER A 186 26.40 -1.12 13.88
C SER A 186 25.47 -0.01 13.40
N THR A 187 25.92 0.78 12.42
CA THR A 187 25.13 1.87 11.82
C THR A 187 24.05 1.38 10.86
N MET A 188 24.17 0.15 10.34
CA MET A 188 23.25 -0.41 9.33
C MET A 188 22.49 -1.65 9.82
N ARG A 189 23.13 -2.51 10.63
CA ARG A 189 22.58 -3.82 11.00
C ARG A 189 21.20 -3.67 11.64
N GLY A 190 20.20 -4.33 11.06
CA GLY A 190 18.81 -4.36 11.53
C GLY A 190 18.05 -3.04 11.45
N LYS A 191 18.71 -1.90 11.22
CA LYS A 191 18.08 -0.57 11.13
C LYS A 191 17.13 -0.49 9.95
N LEU A 192 16.24 0.49 9.97
CA LEU A 192 15.46 0.88 8.79
C LEU A 192 16.42 1.37 7.71
N GLN A 193 16.54 0.64 6.62
CA GLN A 193 17.43 0.99 5.52
C GLN A 193 16.65 1.67 4.40
N ILE A 194 17.14 2.82 3.95
CA ILE A 194 16.50 3.62 2.88
C ILE A 194 17.60 4.10 1.92
N ASP A 195 17.37 3.95 0.61
CA ASP A 195 18.22 4.60 -0.40
C ASP A 195 18.12 6.12 -0.31
N LEU A 196 19.25 6.78 -0.07
CA LEU A 196 19.32 8.23 0.11
C LEU A 196 18.99 8.99 -1.18
N GLN A 197 19.07 8.37 -2.36
CA GLN A 197 18.55 8.97 -3.59
C GLN A 197 17.03 9.06 -3.57
N LYS A 198 16.34 8.13 -2.89
CA LYS A 198 14.87 8.18 -2.78
C LYS A 198 14.37 9.28 -1.85
N THR A 199 15.20 9.73 -0.91
CA THR A 199 14.86 10.75 0.10
C THR A 199 15.48 12.12 -0.15
N ASP A 200 16.43 12.24 -1.07
CA ASP A 200 17.02 13.52 -1.46
C ASP A 200 15.94 14.47 -2.02
N PRO A 201 15.63 15.58 -1.33
CA PRO A 201 14.57 16.49 -1.75
C PRO A 201 14.84 17.16 -3.11
N SER A 202 16.11 17.28 -3.50
CA SER A 202 16.49 17.87 -4.80
C SER A 202 16.18 16.95 -5.98
N GLN A 203 16.22 15.63 -5.76
CA GLN A 203 15.89 14.60 -6.76
C GLN A 203 14.41 14.21 -6.73
N ASN A 204 13.73 14.52 -5.64
CA ASN A 204 12.34 14.14 -5.39
C ASN A 204 11.43 15.34 -5.11
N PRO A 205 11.41 16.36 -5.99
CA PRO A 205 10.51 17.50 -5.82
C PRO A 205 9.06 17.01 -5.80
N GLY A 206 8.29 17.49 -4.82
CA GLY A 206 6.88 17.13 -4.65
C GLY A 206 6.61 15.78 -3.99
N ALA A 207 7.65 15.00 -3.65
CA ALA A 207 7.46 13.75 -2.94
C ALA A 207 6.94 13.97 -1.50
N ARG A 208 6.10 13.05 -1.04
CA ARG A 208 5.61 12.96 0.34
C ARG A 208 6.09 11.65 0.95
N TYR A 209 6.41 11.64 2.25
CA TYR A 209 7.00 10.49 2.91
C TYR A 209 6.20 10.08 4.13
N PHE A 210 6.13 8.77 4.34
CA PHE A 210 5.35 8.19 5.43
C PHE A 210 6.19 7.14 6.13
N ILE A 211 6.08 7.09 7.45
CA ILE A 211 6.64 6.02 8.27
C ILE A 211 5.51 5.24 8.92
N GLU A 212 5.66 3.94 9.04
CA GLU A 212 4.65 3.02 9.57
C GLU A 212 5.23 2.24 10.74
N GLY A 213 4.48 2.21 11.83
CA GLY A 213 4.74 1.37 12.99
C GLY A 213 3.64 0.32 13.09
N TYR A 214 4.02 -0.92 13.40
CA TYR A 214 3.10 -2.01 13.66
C TYR A 214 3.63 -2.86 14.82
N TYR A 215 2.81 -3.02 15.86
CA TYR A 215 3.09 -3.91 16.98
C TYR A 215 2.44 -5.26 16.71
N MET A 216 3.24 -6.30 16.57
CA MET A 216 2.76 -7.68 16.58
C MET A 216 2.91 -8.21 18.00
N SER A 217 1.80 -8.53 18.65
CA SER A 217 1.74 -9.13 19.99
C SER A 217 1.12 -10.53 19.87
N PRO A 218 1.72 -11.57 20.50
CA PRO A 218 1.17 -12.92 20.46
C PRO A 218 -0.23 -13.04 21.09
N ASP A 219 -0.44 -12.40 22.24
CA ASP A 219 -1.67 -12.48 23.03
C ASP A 219 -2.79 -11.59 22.48
N ASP A 220 -2.46 -10.45 21.87
CA ASP A 220 -3.37 -9.65 21.03
C ASP A 220 -3.86 -10.46 19.82
N THR A 221 -2.94 -11.16 19.15
CA THR A 221 -3.29 -12.03 18.02
C THR A 221 -4.16 -13.21 18.44
N ALA A 222 -3.87 -13.81 19.60
CA ALA A 222 -4.69 -14.88 20.18
C ALA A 222 -6.10 -14.38 20.59
N ALA A 223 -6.22 -13.12 21.00
CA ALA A 223 -7.50 -12.46 21.26
C ALA A 223 -8.24 -12.06 19.97
N GLY A 224 -7.55 -12.03 18.83
CA GLY A 224 -8.11 -11.70 17.52
C GLY A 224 -8.23 -10.19 17.26
N ASN A 225 -7.47 -9.36 17.98
CA ASN A 225 -7.53 -7.90 17.85
C ASN A 225 -6.44 -7.33 16.90
N HIS A 226 -5.49 -8.16 16.45
CA HIS A 226 -4.24 -7.81 15.74
C HIS A 226 -4.36 -7.15 14.35
N MET A 227 -5.57 -6.79 13.92
CA MET A 227 -5.89 -6.17 12.63
C MET A 227 -5.88 -4.63 12.67
N ASN A 228 -5.76 -4.04 13.86
CA ASN A 228 -5.82 -2.60 14.07
C ASN A 228 -4.45 -2.02 14.54
N ASN A 229 -3.39 -2.85 14.55
CA ASN A 229 -2.15 -2.52 15.27
C ASN A 229 -1.18 -1.64 14.45
N ALA A 230 -1.47 -1.41 13.17
CA ALA A 230 -0.65 -0.59 12.30
C ALA A 230 -1.13 0.88 12.30
N SER A 231 -0.17 1.79 12.29
CA SER A 231 -0.42 3.22 12.16
C SER A 231 0.64 3.82 11.23
N TYR A 232 0.34 4.97 10.63
CA TYR A 232 1.34 5.73 9.87
C TYR A 232 1.45 7.19 10.32
N ARG A 233 2.57 7.83 9.98
CA ARG A 233 2.78 9.27 10.16
C ARG A 233 3.45 9.87 8.94
N GLU A 234 2.96 11.02 8.48
CA GLU A 234 3.65 11.79 7.46
C GLU A 234 4.86 12.52 8.05
N VAL A 235 5.99 12.39 7.37
CA VAL A 235 7.24 13.10 7.64
C VAL A 235 7.72 13.81 6.40
N GLN A 236 8.58 14.79 6.58
CA GLN A 236 9.27 15.50 5.50
C GLN A 236 10.76 15.26 5.65
N PHE A 237 11.43 14.92 4.54
CA PHE A 237 12.87 14.97 4.44
C PHE A 237 13.31 16.40 4.09
N ASN A 238 14.06 17.04 4.99
CA ASN A 238 14.67 18.36 4.81
C ASN A 238 16.04 18.27 4.12
N SER A 239 16.66 17.09 4.23
CA SER A 239 17.78 16.59 3.43
C SER A 239 17.57 15.08 3.26
N SER A 240 18.44 14.38 2.54
CA SER A 240 18.34 12.90 2.43
C SER A 240 18.41 12.17 3.78
N THR A 241 18.91 12.81 4.84
CA THR A 241 19.14 12.20 6.16
C THR A 241 18.45 12.89 7.33
N ASN A 242 17.88 14.08 7.14
CA ASN A 242 17.24 14.85 8.21
C ASN A 242 15.74 14.97 7.94
N THR A 243 14.92 14.66 8.94
CA THR A 243 13.46 14.66 8.84
C THR A 243 12.80 15.60 9.83
N SER A 244 11.55 15.96 9.55
CA SER A 244 10.67 16.67 10.48
C SER A 244 9.24 16.12 10.38
N PRO A 245 8.45 16.19 11.45
CA PRO A 245 7.07 15.74 11.40
C PRO A 245 6.22 16.70 10.56
N VAL A 246 5.27 16.17 9.79
CA VAL A 246 4.32 16.99 9.03
C VAL A 246 2.94 16.97 9.67
N ALA A 247 2.47 15.78 10.05
CA ALA A 247 1.19 15.55 10.70
C ALA A 247 1.34 14.67 11.94
N GLY A 248 0.27 14.56 12.73
CA GLY A 248 0.17 13.57 13.79
C GLY A 248 -0.04 12.15 13.24
N THR A 249 0.19 11.15 14.09
CA THR A 249 -0.01 9.74 13.77
C THR A 249 -1.47 9.46 13.41
N GLN A 250 -1.67 8.77 12.30
CA GLN A 250 -2.95 8.26 11.84
C GLN A 250 -3.09 6.84 12.38
N ARG A 251 -3.77 6.72 13.54
CA ARG A 251 -3.91 5.45 14.27
C ARG A 251 -4.80 4.45 13.52
N PHE A 252 -4.54 3.16 13.71
CA PHE A 252 -5.33 2.04 13.16
C PHE A 252 -5.34 1.93 11.64
N LYS A 253 -4.41 2.61 10.97
CA LYS A 253 -4.33 2.70 9.51
C LYS A 253 -2.92 2.33 9.10
N SER A 254 -2.77 1.30 8.27
CA SER A 254 -1.50 1.02 7.58
C SER A 254 -1.14 2.14 6.61
N ALA A 255 0.11 2.18 6.16
CA ALA A 255 0.60 3.17 5.21
C ALA A 255 -0.15 3.18 3.87
N MET A 256 -0.80 2.07 3.46
CA MET A 256 -1.68 2.04 2.28
C MET A 256 -2.77 3.13 2.35
N PHE A 257 -3.29 3.42 3.55
CA PHE A 257 -4.28 4.48 3.72
C PHE A 257 -3.68 5.90 3.66
N ALA A 258 -2.36 6.04 3.79
CA ALA A 258 -1.68 7.29 3.47
C ALA A 258 -1.81 7.59 1.98
N TRP A 259 -1.62 6.59 1.10
CA TRP A 259 -1.83 6.76 -0.33
C TRP A 259 -3.27 7.17 -0.63
N LYS A 260 -4.26 6.53 0.00
CA LYS A 260 -5.67 6.93 -0.12
C LYS A 260 -5.91 8.40 0.24
N ALA A 261 -5.30 8.87 1.31
CA ALA A 261 -5.46 10.25 1.78
C ALA A 261 -4.81 11.30 0.87
N VAL A 262 -3.69 10.97 0.22
CA VAL A 262 -2.85 11.95 -0.49
C VAL A 262 -2.86 11.82 -2.00
N GLY A 263 -3.18 10.63 -2.50
CA GLY A 263 -3.03 10.25 -3.91
C GLY A 263 -4.13 10.79 -4.81
N GLY A 264 -5.31 11.07 -4.27
CA GLY A 264 -6.47 11.56 -5.00
C GLY A 264 -7.03 10.54 -5.99
N GLY A 265 -8.23 10.02 -5.75
CA GLY A 265 -8.84 8.99 -6.59
C GLY A 265 -8.24 7.58 -6.41
N VAL A 266 -7.60 7.33 -5.27
CA VAL A 266 -7.06 6.00 -4.92
C VAL A 266 -8.14 5.18 -4.24
N THR A 267 -8.38 3.97 -4.75
CA THR A 267 -9.18 2.94 -4.09
C THR A 267 -8.27 2.04 -3.27
N VAL A 268 -8.73 1.61 -2.09
CA VAL A 268 -8.02 0.62 -1.25
C VAL A 268 -9.03 -0.42 -0.82
N ASN A 269 -8.81 -1.66 -1.25
CA ASN A 269 -9.59 -2.83 -0.91
C ASN A 269 -8.86 -3.66 0.14
N SER A 270 -9.63 -4.30 1.03
CA SER A 270 -9.12 -5.14 2.12
C SER A 270 -9.51 -6.59 1.86
N TYR A 271 -8.54 -7.49 1.93
CA TYR A 271 -8.72 -8.92 1.70
C TYR A 271 -8.24 -9.69 2.93
N PRO A 272 -9.16 -10.06 3.85
CA PRO A 272 -8.86 -11.03 4.88
C PRO A 272 -8.38 -12.33 4.24
N THR A 273 -7.31 -12.91 4.78
CA THR A 273 -6.72 -14.13 4.24
C THR A 273 -7.14 -15.34 5.06
N GLN A 274 -7.41 -16.45 4.38
CA GLN A 274 -7.67 -17.72 5.05
C GLN A 274 -6.35 -18.38 5.43
N GLU A 275 -5.99 -18.25 6.71
CA GLU A 275 -4.77 -18.76 7.32
C GLU A 275 -4.98 -20.18 7.88
N ALA A 276 -3.89 -20.91 8.14
CA ALA A 276 -3.97 -22.22 8.81
C ALA A 276 -4.45 -22.08 10.27
N ALA A 277 -4.07 -20.98 10.92
CA ALA A 277 -4.52 -20.56 12.24
C ALA A 277 -4.45 -19.02 12.32
N GLY A 278 -5.26 -18.44 13.20
CA GLY A 278 -5.37 -17.00 13.34
C GLY A 278 -6.00 -16.33 12.11
N ALA A 279 -5.61 -15.09 11.83
CA ALA A 279 -6.15 -14.32 10.71
C ALA A 279 -5.07 -13.45 10.07
N GLY A 280 -5.17 -13.18 8.77
CA GLY A 280 -4.29 -12.27 8.06
C GLY A 280 -5.04 -11.29 7.20
N MET A 281 -4.33 -10.27 6.71
CA MET A 281 -4.86 -9.19 5.90
C MET A 281 -3.88 -8.81 4.80
N VAL A 282 -4.41 -8.69 3.59
CA VAL A 282 -3.73 -8.08 2.44
C VAL A 282 -4.56 -6.88 1.99
N TYR A 283 -3.91 -5.76 1.69
CA TYR A 283 -4.54 -4.60 1.07
C TYR A 283 -4.10 -4.47 -0.38
N VAL A 284 -5.04 -4.15 -1.25
CA VAL A 284 -4.72 -3.73 -2.62
C VAL A 284 -5.20 -2.31 -2.81
N GLY A 285 -4.25 -1.42 -3.11
CA GLY A 285 -4.52 -0.06 -3.53
C GLY A 285 -4.39 0.07 -5.03
N TYR A 286 -5.23 0.88 -5.68
CA TYR A 286 -5.07 1.19 -7.10
C TYR A 286 -5.56 2.59 -7.46
N LYS A 287 -5.00 3.11 -8.56
CA LYS A 287 -5.38 4.38 -9.16
C LYS A 287 -5.09 4.37 -10.66
N VAL A 288 -5.99 4.99 -11.41
CA VAL A 288 -5.79 5.24 -12.85
C VAL A 288 -5.70 6.74 -13.12
N THR A 289 -4.75 7.14 -13.96
CA THR A 289 -4.52 8.54 -14.34
C THR A 289 -4.60 8.70 -15.85
N ASP A 290 -5.51 9.56 -16.33
CA ASP A 290 -5.59 9.93 -17.75
C ASP A 290 -4.33 10.71 -18.16
N LEU A 291 -3.60 10.17 -19.15
CA LEU A 291 -2.40 10.78 -19.74
C LEU A 291 -2.74 11.68 -20.95
N GLY A 292 -3.99 11.66 -21.39
CA GLY A 292 -4.47 12.26 -22.62
C GLY A 292 -4.27 11.35 -23.83
N ALA A 293 -4.87 11.74 -24.96
CA ALA A 293 -4.76 11.02 -26.24
C ALA A 293 -5.18 9.53 -26.18
N GLY A 294 -6.06 9.17 -25.25
CA GLY A 294 -6.57 7.79 -25.09
C GLY A 294 -5.66 6.87 -24.27
N TRP A 295 -4.59 7.40 -23.66
CA TRP A 295 -3.68 6.66 -22.81
C TRP A 295 -3.94 6.90 -21.33
N TYR A 296 -3.76 5.85 -20.53
CA TYR A 296 -4.01 5.86 -19.10
C TYR A 296 -2.88 5.15 -18.36
N HIS A 297 -2.41 5.74 -17.27
CA HIS A 297 -1.45 5.13 -16.36
C HIS A 297 -2.19 4.39 -15.26
N TYR A 298 -1.96 3.08 -15.15
CA TYR A 298 -2.50 2.22 -14.10
C TYR A 298 -1.43 1.99 -13.04
N GLN A 299 -1.76 2.24 -11.78
CA GLN A 299 -0.89 2.02 -10.64
C GLN A 299 -1.59 1.13 -9.62
N TYR A 300 -0.91 0.09 -9.15
CA TYR A 300 -1.37 -0.81 -8.10
C TYR A 300 -0.32 -0.94 -7.01
N ALA A 301 -0.75 -1.16 -5.77
CA ALA A 301 0.12 -1.55 -4.68
C ALA A 301 -0.54 -2.70 -3.91
N VAL A 302 0.23 -3.73 -3.59
CA VAL A 302 -0.21 -4.87 -2.78
C VAL A 302 0.59 -4.86 -1.50
N GLN A 303 -0.07 -4.54 -0.37
CA GLN A 303 0.53 -4.57 0.96
C GLN A 303 0.08 -5.84 1.68
N ASN A 304 1.01 -6.71 2.04
CA ASN A 304 0.73 -7.77 2.99
C ASN A 304 0.95 -7.22 4.40
N LEU A 305 -0.14 -6.99 5.15
CA LEU A 305 -0.03 -6.50 6.53
C LEU A 305 0.51 -7.61 7.44
N ASN A 306 -0.21 -8.73 7.52
CA ASN A 306 0.04 -9.81 8.49
C ASN A 306 -0.43 -11.20 8.00
N SER A 307 -0.59 -11.43 6.69
CA SER A 307 -0.80 -12.77 6.17
C SER A 307 0.50 -13.58 6.21
N HIS A 308 0.50 -14.69 6.96
CA HIS A 308 1.63 -15.61 6.97
C HIS A 308 1.75 -16.35 5.64
N ARG A 309 0.64 -16.51 4.91
CA ARG A 309 0.67 -17.18 3.60
C ARG A 309 1.50 -16.44 2.56
N GLY A 310 1.55 -15.11 2.61
CA GLY A 310 2.28 -14.30 1.64
C GLY A 310 1.68 -14.38 0.22
N VAL A 311 2.15 -13.54 -0.69
CA VAL A 311 1.67 -13.50 -2.08
C VAL A 311 2.85 -13.74 -3.03
N GLU A 312 2.69 -14.68 -3.97
CA GLU A 312 3.72 -15.02 -4.97
C GLU A 312 3.41 -14.51 -6.38
N SER A 313 2.16 -14.10 -6.63
CA SER A 313 1.78 -13.53 -7.92
C SER A 313 0.73 -12.44 -7.78
N PHE A 314 0.70 -11.53 -8.74
CA PHE A 314 -0.36 -10.53 -8.92
C PHE A 314 -0.75 -10.52 -10.40
N SER A 315 -2.04 -10.68 -10.68
CA SER A 315 -2.56 -10.82 -12.04
C SER A 315 -3.82 -9.96 -12.26
N LEU A 316 -3.92 -9.39 -13.46
CA LEU A 316 -5.04 -8.59 -13.94
C LEU A 316 -5.57 -9.18 -15.23
N GLU A 317 -6.90 -9.30 -15.36
CA GLU A 317 -7.53 -9.65 -16.63
C GLU A 317 -7.40 -8.46 -17.59
N ILE A 318 -6.55 -8.63 -18.61
CA ILE A 318 -6.27 -7.63 -19.63
C ILE A 318 -6.22 -8.35 -20.96
N ALA A 319 -7.20 -8.10 -21.80
CA ALA A 319 -7.32 -8.79 -23.08
C ALA A 319 -6.13 -8.46 -24.02
N ASP A 320 -5.72 -9.45 -24.83
CA ASP A 320 -4.46 -9.40 -25.59
C ASP A 320 -4.43 -8.33 -26.71
N CYS A 321 -5.58 -7.74 -27.08
CA CYS A 321 -5.64 -6.66 -28.08
C CYS A 321 -5.34 -5.26 -27.49
N ILE A 322 -5.32 -5.13 -26.16
CA ILE A 322 -5.05 -3.87 -25.49
C ILE A 322 -3.55 -3.62 -25.56
N GLU A 323 -3.16 -2.43 -26.03
CA GLU A 323 -1.74 -2.06 -26.06
C GLU A 323 -1.34 -1.58 -24.67
N ILE A 324 -0.30 -2.21 -24.13
CA ILE A 324 0.28 -1.88 -22.83
C ILE A 324 1.79 -1.64 -22.96
N GLU A 325 2.31 -0.64 -22.23
CA GLU A 325 3.73 -0.28 -22.23
C GLU A 325 4.15 0.36 -20.89
N ASN A 326 5.41 0.82 -20.82
CA ASN A 326 5.96 1.58 -19.67
C ASN A 326 5.77 0.87 -18.32
N PHE A 327 6.03 -0.44 -18.28
CA PHE A 327 5.94 -1.24 -17.06
C PHE A 327 6.87 -0.72 -15.97
N THR A 328 6.36 -0.69 -14.75
CA THR A 328 7.09 -0.37 -13.53
C THR A 328 6.80 -1.40 -12.47
N PHE A 329 7.85 -1.76 -11.74
CA PHE A 329 7.79 -2.63 -10.57
C PHE A 329 8.67 -2.02 -9.49
N THR A 330 8.22 -2.11 -8.23
CA THR A 330 9.02 -1.72 -7.08
C THR A 330 8.69 -2.63 -5.92
N ASP A 331 9.72 -3.22 -5.34
CA ASP A 331 9.68 -4.01 -4.11
C ASP A 331 10.55 -3.36 -3.03
N VAL A 332 10.90 -4.14 -2.00
CA VAL A 332 11.76 -3.71 -0.91
C VAL A 332 12.86 -4.73 -0.65
N ASP A 333 14.09 -4.23 -0.57
CA ASP A 333 15.27 -5.07 -0.30
C ASP A 333 15.31 -5.55 1.16
N TYR A 334 15.34 -6.87 1.32
CA TYR A 334 15.72 -7.49 2.59
C TYR A 334 17.23 -7.37 2.79
N HIS A 335 17.62 -7.13 4.04
CA HIS A 335 19.02 -6.81 4.36
C HIS A 335 19.45 -7.43 5.68
N SER A 336 20.72 -7.18 6.04
CA SER A 336 21.31 -7.63 7.30
C SER A 336 21.23 -9.14 7.52
N GLY A 337 21.17 -9.93 6.44
CA GLY A 337 21.21 -11.38 6.49
C GLY A 337 19.85 -12.06 6.64
N GLU A 338 18.72 -11.36 6.45
CA GLU A 338 17.47 -12.07 6.21
C GLU A 338 17.56 -12.86 4.91
N PRO A 339 17.17 -14.15 4.90
CA PRO A 339 17.26 -15.01 3.73
C PRO A 339 16.06 -14.80 2.80
N VAL A 340 15.96 -13.60 2.21
CA VAL A 340 14.97 -13.30 1.18
C VAL A 340 15.73 -12.72 -0.01
N GLU A 341 15.48 -13.31 -1.17
CA GLU A 341 16.06 -12.88 -2.44
C GLU A 341 15.34 -11.62 -2.92
N GLY A 342 16.08 -10.69 -3.54
CA GLY A 342 15.54 -9.46 -4.14
C GLY A 342 15.48 -9.56 -5.66
N THR A 343 15.01 -10.69 -6.20
CA THR A 343 14.80 -10.82 -7.64
C THR A 343 13.49 -10.17 -8.02
N ASP A 344 13.58 -9.12 -8.84
CA ASP A 344 12.42 -8.37 -9.35
C ASP A 344 11.49 -9.27 -10.16
N TRP A 345 10.18 -8.96 -10.09
CA TRP A 345 9.18 -9.66 -10.87
C TRP A 345 9.04 -9.04 -12.25
N GLU A 346 9.18 -9.86 -13.28
CA GLU A 346 9.01 -9.41 -14.67
C GLU A 346 7.54 -9.52 -15.09
N PRO A 347 6.99 -8.51 -15.82
CA PRO A 347 5.63 -8.58 -16.35
C PRO A 347 5.53 -9.62 -17.47
N VAL A 348 4.46 -10.41 -17.45
CA VAL A 348 4.08 -11.35 -18.52
C VAL A 348 2.63 -11.08 -18.90
N HIS A 349 2.41 -10.69 -20.16
CA HIS A 349 1.07 -10.54 -20.76
C HIS A 349 0.84 -11.64 -21.79
N ALA A 350 -0.09 -12.54 -21.50
CA ALA A 350 -0.49 -13.60 -22.42
C ALA A 350 -1.86 -14.17 -22.03
N ASN A 351 -2.63 -14.62 -23.03
CA ASN A 351 -3.91 -15.30 -22.84
C ASN A 351 -4.92 -14.45 -22.04
N GLY A 352 -4.94 -13.14 -22.28
CA GLY A 352 -5.88 -12.23 -21.64
C GLY A 352 -5.53 -11.90 -20.17
N THR A 353 -4.29 -12.13 -19.74
CA THR A 353 -3.85 -11.83 -18.37
C THR A 353 -2.49 -11.17 -18.37
N LEU A 354 -2.37 -10.03 -17.69
CA LEU A 354 -1.09 -9.44 -17.31
C LEU A 354 -0.75 -9.88 -15.89
N SER A 355 0.46 -10.42 -15.70
CA SER A 355 0.87 -11.02 -14.43
C SER A 355 2.32 -10.69 -14.08
N TRP A 356 2.60 -10.69 -12.78
CA TRP A 356 3.94 -10.68 -12.20
C TRP A 356 4.02 -11.79 -11.16
N SER A 357 5.16 -12.47 -11.05
CA SER A 357 5.32 -13.55 -10.06
C SER A 357 6.76 -13.83 -9.67
N CYS A 358 6.94 -14.48 -8.52
CA CYS A 358 8.18 -15.18 -8.14
C CYS A 358 8.01 -16.70 -8.18
N GLU A 359 9.08 -17.42 -7.82
CA GLU A 359 9.01 -18.86 -7.57
C GLU A 359 8.13 -19.17 -6.35
N SER A 360 7.47 -20.33 -6.40
CA SER A 360 6.64 -20.79 -5.28
C SER A 360 7.44 -21.18 -4.05
N HIS A 361 6.80 -21.20 -2.88
CA HIS A 361 7.49 -21.56 -1.63
C HIS A 361 8.13 -22.95 -1.67
N ASP A 362 7.49 -23.91 -2.35
CA ASP A 362 8.01 -25.28 -2.50
C ASP A 362 9.24 -25.34 -3.40
N GLN A 363 9.36 -24.41 -4.37
CA GLN A 363 10.53 -24.29 -5.24
C GLN A 363 11.66 -23.54 -4.53
N ASN A 364 11.33 -22.43 -3.86
CA ASN A 364 12.30 -21.55 -3.23
C ASN A 364 11.70 -20.85 -2.00
N VAL A 365 12.07 -21.32 -0.80
CA VAL A 365 11.67 -20.73 0.49
C VAL A 365 12.24 -19.32 0.74
N ASN A 366 13.18 -18.87 -0.08
CA ASN A 366 13.77 -17.54 -0.02
C ASN A 366 13.26 -16.62 -1.15
N ALA A 367 12.32 -17.08 -1.98
CA ALA A 367 11.78 -16.29 -3.08
C ALA A 367 11.25 -14.93 -2.61
N ASN A 368 11.29 -13.96 -3.54
CA ASN A 368 10.87 -12.58 -3.36
C ASN A 368 9.33 -12.43 -3.31
N ALA A 369 8.66 -13.22 -2.48
CA ALA A 369 7.23 -13.13 -2.24
C ALA A 369 6.89 -11.86 -1.44
N ILE A 370 5.67 -11.33 -1.61
CA ILE A 370 5.14 -10.24 -0.77
C ILE A 370 4.85 -10.82 0.63
N ARG A 371 5.87 -10.81 1.48
CA ARG A 371 5.82 -11.27 2.87
C ARG A 371 5.22 -10.20 3.76
N TRP A 372 4.87 -10.57 4.99
CA TRP A 372 4.18 -9.67 5.90
C TRP A 372 4.99 -8.43 6.26
N GLY A 373 4.28 -7.33 6.48
CA GLY A 373 4.86 -6.01 6.69
C GLY A 373 5.65 -5.48 5.49
N SER A 374 5.39 -5.97 4.28
CA SER A 374 5.97 -5.47 3.02
C SER A 374 4.90 -5.13 1.98
N MET A 375 5.26 -4.29 1.01
CA MET A 375 4.36 -3.81 -0.05
C MET A 375 5.09 -3.68 -1.37
N TYR A 376 4.54 -4.27 -2.43
CA TYR A 376 5.07 -4.16 -3.79
C TYR A 376 4.13 -3.31 -4.64
N THR A 377 4.70 -2.59 -5.60
CA THR A 377 3.99 -1.62 -6.44
C THR A 377 4.20 -1.99 -7.90
N PHE A 378 3.10 -2.00 -8.65
CA PHE A 378 3.04 -2.36 -10.06
C PHE A 378 2.47 -1.18 -10.84
N GLY A 379 2.89 -1.01 -12.09
CA GLY A 379 2.27 -0.04 -12.97
C GLY A 379 2.61 -0.25 -14.43
N PHE A 380 1.78 0.30 -15.30
CA PHE A 380 1.92 0.28 -16.75
C PHE A 380 1.00 1.34 -17.36
N ASP A 381 1.25 1.69 -18.61
CA ASP A 381 0.37 2.53 -19.41
C ASP A 381 -0.44 1.66 -20.37
N ALA A 382 -1.71 1.98 -20.59
CA ALA A 382 -2.56 1.28 -21.55
C ALA A 382 -3.35 2.26 -22.44
N ASN A 383 -3.65 1.85 -23.67
CA ASN A 383 -4.44 2.61 -24.64
C ASN A 383 -5.96 2.48 -24.44
N ARG A 384 -6.41 2.13 -23.23
CA ARG A 384 -7.82 1.95 -22.86
C ARG A 384 -8.13 2.56 -21.51
N ALA A 385 -9.32 3.15 -21.44
CA ALA A 385 -9.89 3.70 -20.21
C ALA A 385 -10.18 2.59 -19.20
N PRO A 386 -10.21 2.93 -17.89
CA PRO A 386 -10.48 1.94 -16.87
C PRO A 386 -11.94 1.49 -16.86
N ASP A 387 -12.15 0.20 -16.66
CA ASP A 387 -13.41 -0.38 -16.21
C ASP A 387 -13.14 -1.38 -15.07
N THR A 388 -14.19 -1.86 -14.42
CA THR A 388 -14.06 -2.87 -13.36
C THR A 388 -13.78 -4.24 -13.97
N GLY A 389 -12.62 -4.81 -13.69
CA GLY A 389 -12.25 -6.17 -14.09
C GLY A 389 -11.70 -6.98 -12.93
N ASN A 390 -11.44 -8.27 -13.19
CA ASN A 390 -10.94 -9.15 -12.15
C ASN A 390 -9.43 -8.99 -11.95
N MET A 391 -9.03 -9.19 -10.70
CA MET A 391 -7.64 -9.39 -10.33
C MET A 391 -7.52 -10.63 -9.43
N SER A 392 -6.33 -11.23 -9.43
CA SER A 392 -6.02 -12.34 -8.54
C SER A 392 -4.60 -12.23 -7.98
N MET A 393 -4.41 -12.84 -6.80
CA MET A 393 -3.12 -12.98 -6.14
C MET A 393 -2.98 -14.41 -5.65
N GLU A 394 -1.99 -15.16 -6.13
CA GLU A 394 -1.74 -16.51 -5.62
C GLU A 394 -0.94 -16.45 -4.33
N TYR A 395 -1.27 -17.37 -3.40
CA TYR A 395 -0.59 -17.44 -2.13
C TYR A 395 0.76 -18.13 -2.26
N TRP A 396 1.78 -17.55 -1.64
CA TRP A 396 3.12 -18.13 -1.67
C TRP A 396 3.23 -19.43 -0.86
N ARG A 397 2.66 -19.45 0.34
CA ARG A 397 2.52 -20.68 1.14
C ARG A 397 1.17 -21.33 0.85
N SER A 398 1.22 -22.66 0.66
CA SER A 398 0.03 -23.50 0.51
C SER A 398 -0.92 -23.39 1.72
N GLY A 399 -2.20 -23.67 1.46
CA GLY A 399 -3.27 -23.52 2.43
C GLY A 399 -4.63 -23.89 1.82
N PRO A 400 -5.74 -23.56 2.50
CA PRO A 400 -7.08 -23.97 2.06
C PRO A 400 -7.49 -23.45 0.69
N ASP A 401 -7.16 -22.19 0.41
CA ASP A 401 -7.42 -21.53 -0.88
C ASP A 401 -6.13 -21.35 -1.67
N ALA A 402 -6.18 -21.44 -3.00
CA ALA A 402 -5.00 -21.21 -3.84
C ALA A 402 -4.68 -19.72 -3.99
N SER A 403 -5.68 -18.85 -3.98
CA SER A 403 -5.54 -17.44 -4.34
C SER A 403 -6.57 -16.55 -3.64
N ILE A 404 -6.26 -15.25 -3.61
CA ILE A 404 -7.20 -14.17 -3.34
C ILE A 404 -7.77 -13.71 -4.69
N ILE A 405 -9.10 -13.60 -4.80
CA ILE A 405 -9.78 -13.06 -5.97
C ILE A 405 -10.42 -11.72 -5.60
N GLY A 406 -10.27 -10.72 -6.47
CA GLY A 406 -10.81 -9.39 -6.26
C GLY A 406 -11.16 -8.71 -7.58
N ILE A 407 -11.51 -7.43 -7.46
CA ILE A 407 -11.76 -6.54 -8.60
C ILE A 407 -10.91 -5.28 -8.44
N ALA A 408 -10.51 -4.72 -9.57
CA ALA A 408 -9.83 -3.43 -9.65
C ALA A 408 -10.19 -2.73 -10.97
N ASP A 409 -9.77 -1.48 -11.10
CA ASP A 409 -9.87 -0.76 -12.36
C ASP A 409 -8.80 -1.31 -13.32
N VAL A 410 -9.19 -2.03 -14.37
CA VAL A 410 -8.31 -2.56 -15.42
C VAL A 410 -8.61 -1.87 -16.75
N PRO A 411 -7.67 -1.83 -17.71
CA PRO A 411 -8.03 -1.47 -19.07
C PRO A 411 -8.96 -2.57 -19.61
N TRP A 412 -10.22 -2.22 -19.82
CA TRP A 412 -11.20 -3.16 -20.36
C TRP A 412 -11.49 -2.80 -21.81
N ASP A 413 -11.50 -3.84 -22.63
CA ASP A 413 -11.99 -3.82 -24.00
C ASP A 413 -12.46 -5.25 -24.30
N ASP A 414 -13.64 -5.39 -24.92
CA ASP A 414 -14.05 -6.68 -25.45
C ASP A 414 -13.26 -6.91 -26.74
N CYS A 415 -12.02 -7.39 -26.59
CA CYS A 415 -11.15 -7.71 -27.72
C CYS A 415 -11.75 -8.74 -28.67
N GLN A 416 -12.84 -9.42 -28.27
CA GLN A 416 -13.79 -9.92 -29.24
C GLN A 416 -14.64 -8.73 -29.66
N GLY A 417 -14.25 -8.06 -30.76
CA GLY A 417 -15.24 -7.29 -31.50
C GLY A 417 -16.49 -8.15 -31.61
N CYS A 418 -17.66 -7.62 -31.27
CA CYS A 418 -18.87 -8.43 -31.24
C CYS A 418 -18.91 -9.21 -32.55
N SER A 419 -19.30 -10.49 -32.53
CA SER A 419 -19.49 -11.25 -33.78
C SER A 419 -20.39 -10.50 -34.79
N SER A 420 -21.18 -9.54 -34.30
CA SER A 420 -22.02 -8.67 -35.07
C SER A 420 -21.36 -7.41 -35.69
N ASP A 421 -20.12 -7.07 -35.33
CA ASP A 421 -19.31 -6.04 -35.99
C ASP A 421 -18.43 -6.70 -37.07
N ILE A 422 -19.00 -6.82 -38.27
CA ILE A 422 -18.40 -7.53 -39.40
C ILE A 422 -17.32 -6.67 -40.06
N ASN A 423 -17.47 -5.34 -40.00
CA ASN A 423 -16.56 -4.41 -40.66
C ASN A 423 -15.40 -3.94 -39.76
N GLY A 424 -15.48 -4.22 -38.46
CA GLY A 424 -14.46 -3.93 -37.44
C GLY A 424 -14.40 -2.45 -37.05
N ASP A 425 -15.50 -1.72 -37.11
CA ASP A 425 -15.57 -0.27 -36.82
C ASP A 425 -15.99 0.07 -35.37
N GLY A 426 -16.23 -0.94 -34.52
CA GLY A 426 -16.67 -0.78 -33.14
C GLY A 426 -18.17 -0.50 -32.99
N LEU A 427 -18.97 -0.69 -34.03
CA LEU A 427 -20.42 -0.47 -33.97
C LEU A 427 -21.15 -1.53 -34.80
N THR A 428 -21.93 -2.40 -34.16
CA THR A 428 -22.93 -3.19 -34.88
C THR A 428 -24.04 -2.28 -35.38
N ASN A 429 -24.05 -2.00 -36.68
CA ASN A 429 -24.97 -1.03 -37.28
C ASN A 429 -25.49 -1.49 -38.66
N ILE A 430 -25.98 -0.52 -39.45
CA ILE A 430 -26.52 -0.81 -40.78
C ILE A 430 -25.46 -1.35 -41.74
N ASP A 431 -24.20 -0.97 -41.57
CA ASP A 431 -23.11 -1.40 -42.44
C ASP A 431 -22.79 -2.89 -42.25
N ASP A 432 -22.89 -3.42 -41.03
CA ASP A 432 -22.75 -4.86 -40.75
C ASP A 432 -23.92 -5.66 -41.28
N LEU A 433 -25.16 -5.16 -41.09
CA LEU A 433 -26.34 -5.77 -41.67
C LEU A 433 -26.22 -5.83 -43.21
N LEU A 434 -25.73 -4.77 -43.84
CA LEU A 434 -25.47 -4.75 -45.27
C LEU A 434 -24.36 -5.75 -45.65
N GLY A 435 -23.38 -5.98 -44.78
CA GLY A 435 -22.41 -7.08 -44.88
C GLY A 435 -23.08 -8.46 -45.01
N ILE A 436 -24.00 -8.80 -44.10
CA ILE A 436 -24.78 -10.05 -44.18
C ILE A 436 -25.54 -10.15 -45.51
N LEU A 437 -26.25 -9.10 -45.89
CA LEU A 437 -27.06 -9.10 -47.12
C LEU A 437 -26.20 -9.20 -48.38
N ALA A 438 -25.00 -8.62 -48.39
CA ALA A 438 -24.08 -8.69 -49.52
C ALA A 438 -23.55 -10.11 -49.78
N PHE A 439 -23.45 -10.92 -48.73
CA PHE A 439 -22.94 -12.30 -48.79
C PHE A 439 -24.01 -13.36 -48.47
N TRP A 440 -25.28 -13.01 -48.63
CA TRP A 440 -26.39 -13.92 -48.34
C TRP A 440 -26.30 -15.22 -49.14
N GLY A 441 -26.34 -16.36 -48.44
CA GLY A 441 -26.21 -17.69 -49.01
C GLY A 441 -24.78 -18.09 -49.38
N TYR A 442 -23.77 -17.36 -48.92
CA TYR A 442 -22.37 -17.78 -49.05
C TYR A 442 -22.13 -19.05 -48.21
N GLU A 443 -21.44 -20.03 -48.79
CA GLU A 443 -21.07 -21.28 -48.13
C GLU A 443 -19.55 -21.32 -47.88
N GLY A 444 -19.15 -21.62 -46.65
CA GLY A 444 -17.76 -21.62 -46.18
C GLY A 444 -17.47 -20.47 -45.20
N SER A 445 -16.27 -20.48 -44.62
CA SER A 445 -15.86 -19.47 -43.64
C SER A 445 -15.83 -18.07 -44.26
N HIS A 446 -16.59 -17.14 -43.66
CA HIS A 446 -16.67 -15.75 -44.08
C HIS A 446 -16.91 -14.85 -42.85
N PRO A 447 -16.47 -13.58 -42.82
CA PRO A 447 -16.81 -12.65 -41.73
C PRO A 447 -18.32 -12.42 -41.53
N SER A 448 -19.13 -12.72 -42.55
CA SER A 448 -20.60 -12.62 -42.49
C SER A 448 -21.28 -13.89 -41.98
N ASP A 449 -20.52 -14.98 -41.77
CA ASP A 449 -20.95 -16.19 -41.07
C ASP A 449 -20.59 -16.00 -39.60
N VAL A 450 -21.42 -15.22 -38.91
CA VAL A 450 -21.15 -14.72 -37.55
C VAL A 450 -21.50 -15.75 -36.48
N ASN A 451 -22.31 -16.76 -36.82
CA ASN A 451 -22.63 -17.88 -35.94
C ASN A 451 -21.68 -19.10 -36.14
N GLY A 452 -20.88 -19.11 -37.21
CA GLY A 452 -19.87 -20.12 -37.51
C GLY A 452 -20.42 -21.45 -38.05
N ASP A 453 -21.62 -21.46 -38.62
CA ASP A 453 -22.27 -22.66 -39.17
C ASP A 453 -21.88 -22.96 -40.63
N LEU A 454 -21.00 -22.14 -41.20
CA LEU A 454 -20.48 -22.20 -42.57
C LEU A 454 -21.51 -21.83 -43.65
N ILE A 455 -22.61 -21.16 -43.30
CA ILE A 455 -23.58 -20.64 -44.26
C ILE A 455 -24.19 -19.31 -43.83
N VAL A 456 -23.91 -18.24 -44.58
CA VAL A 456 -24.48 -16.91 -44.31
C VAL A 456 -25.99 -16.90 -44.57
N ASN A 457 -26.79 -16.85 -43.51
CA ASN A 457 -28.24 -16.96 -43.59
C ASN A 457 -29.00 -16.09 -42.57
N VAL A 458 -30.26 -16.43 -42.29
CA VAL A 458 -31.10 -15.69 -41.35
C VAL A 458 -30.59 -15.76 -39.92
N ASP A 459 -29.92 -16.84 -39.53
CA ASP A 459 -29.39 -17.00 -38.18
C ASP A 459 -28.25 -16.01 -37.92
N ASP A 460 -27.41 -15.71 -38.92
CA ASP A 460 -26.41 -14.64 -38.86
C ASP A 460 -27.04 -13.24 -38.77
N LEU A 461 -28.09 -12.99 -39.56
CA LEU A 461 -28.83 -11.74 -39.50
C LEU A 461 -29.45 -11.52 -38.11
N LEU A 462 -29.91 -12.57 -37.45
CA LEU A 462 -30.47 -12.50 -36.11
C LEU A 462 -29.40 -12.18 -35.06
N VAL A 463 -28.15 -12.62 -35.24
CA VAL A 463 -27.02 -12.21 -34.40
C VAL A 463 -26.76 -10.70 -34.56
N ILE A 464 -26.75 -10.17 -35.78
CA ILE A 464 -26.59 -8.73 -36.04
C ILE A 464 -27.70 -7.90 -35.39
N ILE A 465 -28.96 -8.29 -35.61
CA ILE A 465 -30.11 -7.56 -35.05
C ILE A 465 -30.11 -7.67 -33.51
N GLY A 466 -29.70 -8.81 -32.96
CA GLY A 466 -29.59 -9.03 -31.53
C GLY A 466 -28.48 -8.23 -30.86
N GLY A 467 -27.39 -7.93 -31.60
CA GLY A 467 -26.23 -7.17 -31.14
C GLY A 467 -26.23 -5.68 -31.51
N TRP A 468 -27.35 -5.11 -31.98
CA TRP A 468 -27.38 -3.75 -32.52
C TRP A 468 -26.91 -2.67 -31.54
N GLY A 469 -25.90 -1.90 -31.91
CA GLY A 469 -25.32 -0.85 -31.07
C GLY A 469 -23.80 -0.95 -30.94
N PRO A 470 -23.22 -0.30 -29.91
CA PRO A 470 -21.79 -0.33 -29.67
C PRO A 470 -21.22 -1.74 -29.48
N CYS A 471 -20.06 -1.95 -30.13
CA CYS A 471 -19.02 -2.90 -29.76
C CYS A 471 -17.90 -2.06 -29.13
#